data_AF-A0A8T6C2A6-F1
#
_entry.id   AF-A0A8T6C2A6-F1
#
_cell.length_a   1.000
_cell.length_b   1.000
_cell.length_c   1.000
_cell.angle_alpha   90.00
_cell.angle_beta   90.00
_cell.angle_gamma   90.00
#
_symmetry.space_group_name_H-M   'P 1'
#
loop_
_entity.id
_entity.type
_entity.pdbx_description
1 polymer ?
#
loop_
_entity_poly.entity_id
_entity_poly.type
_entity_poly.pdbx_seq_one_letter_code
_entity_poly.pdbx_strand_id
1 'polypeptide(L)' 'MSSVYEELREAAELAAAPRRSPSRPLIRVDLSTSSIAAEADRLWEALEPLAAEHGAELMRVGTLGLSWLEPVVEVERPDG' A
#
# COMPACT_ATOMS: atom_id res chain seq x y z
N MET A 1 11.19 -29.06 -17.64
CA MET A 1 11.16 -27.70 -17.04
C MET A 1 11.79 -27.81 -15.66
N SER A 2 12.70 -26.90 -15.30
CA SER A 2 13.47 -26.96 -14.05
C SER A 2 12.54 -26.77 -12.85
N SER A 3 12.57 -27.67 -11.86
CA SER A 3 11.66 -27.62 -10.70
C SER A 3 11.73 -26.30 -9.93
N VAL A 4 12.91 -25.68 -9.91
CA VAL A 4 13.16 -24.39 -9.25
C VAL A 4 12.32 -23.26 -9.86
N TYR A 5 12.09 -23.29 -11.18
CA TYR A 5 11.24 -22.27 -11.80
C TYR A 5 9.80 -22.41 -11.34
N GLU A 6 9.28 -23.64 -11.24
CA GLU A 6 7.91 -23.87 -10.80
C GLU A 6 7.70 -23.54 -9.33
N GLU A 7 8.67 -23.87 -8.47
CA GLU A 7 8.64 -23.49 -7.05
C GLU A 7 8.59 -21.96 -6.87
N LEU A 8 9.39 -21.22 -7.66
CA LEU A 8 9.38 -19.76 -7.64
C LEU A 8 8.08 -19.18 -8.22
N ARG A 9 7.54 -19.78 -9.29
CA ARG A 9 6.26 -19.36 -9.89
C ARG A 9 5.12 -19.59 -8.91
N GLU A 10 5.03 -20.75 -8.28
CA GLU A 10 4.00 -21.06 -7.30
C GLU A 10 4.08 -20.13 -6.09
N ALA A 11 5.28 -19.86 -5.57
CA ALA A 11 5.47 -18.90 -4.48
C ALA A 11 5.03 -17.48 -4.89
N ALA A 12 5.34 -17.06 -6.12
CA ALA A 12 4.91 -15.78 -6.66
C ALA A 12 3.40 -15.72 -6.86
N GLU A 13 2.75 -16.77 -7.37
CA GLU A 13 1.31 -16.85 -7.50
C GLU A 13 0.59 -16.85 -6.15
N LEU A 14 1.15 -17.52 -5.14
CA LEU A 14 0.61 -17.52 -3.79
C LEU A 14 0.75 -16.13 -3.11
N ALA A 15 1.86 -15.43 -3.40
CA ALA A 15 2.07 -14.06 -2.96
C ALA A 15 1.23 -13.03 -3.75
N ALA A 16 0.95 -13.31 -5.03
CA ALA A 16 0.13 -12.51 -5.93
C ALA A 16 -1.37 -12.85 -5.85
N ALA A 17 -1.73 -13.92 -5.13
CA ALA A 17 -3.11 -14.26 -4.84
C ALA A 17 -3.82 -13.01 -4.33
N PRO A 18 -5.05 -12.73 -4.81
CA PRO A 18 -5.76 -11.51 -4.47
C PRO A 18 -5.74 -11.37 -2.94
N ARG A 19 -5.12 -10.29 -2.46
CA ARG A 19 -5.08 -10.00 -1.04
C ARG A 19 -6.52 -10.07 -0.57
N ARG A 20 -6.80 -10.98 0.37
CA ARG A 20 -8.11 -11.04 1.03
C ARG A 20 -8.38 -9.63 1.53
N SER A 21 -9.60 -9.14 1.34
CA SER A 21 -10.02 -7.82 1.80
C SER A 21 -9.49 -7.59 3.21
N PRO A 22 -8.88 -6.43 3.47
CA PRO A 22 -8.12 -6.24 4.69
C PRO A 22 -9.08 -6.37 5.88
N SER A 23 -8.64 -7.01 6.96
CA SER A 23 -9.51 -7.23 8.14
C SER A 23 -9.90 -5.94 8.87
N ARG A 24 -9.22 -4.83 8.54
CA ARG A 24 -9.39 -3.46 9.00
C ARG A 24 -9.11 -2.51 7.83
N PRO A 25 -9.57 -1.24 7.86
CA PRO A 25 -9.23 -0.30 6.80
C PRO A 25 -7.71 -0.21 6.59
N LEU A 26 -7.27 -0.25 5.34
CA LEU A 26 -5.87 -0.11 4.95
C LEU A 26 -5.68 1.20 4.20
N ILE A 27 -4.80 2.05 4.72
CA ILE A 27 -4.42 3.33 4.14
C ILE A 27 -3.03 3.16 3.53
N ARG A 28 -2.92 3.27 2.21
CA ARG A 28 -1.64 3.25 1.48
C ARG A 28 -1.22 4.68 1.17
N VAL A 29 -0.01 5.05 1.58
CA VAL A 29 0.57 6.38 1.32
C VAL A 29 1.68 6.24 0.28
N ASP A 30 1.53 6.95 -0.84
CA ASP A 30 2.56 7.05 -1.87
C ASP A 30 3.75 7.86 -1.34
N LEU A 31 4.93 7.24 -1.32
CA LEU A 31 6.21 7.87 -0.98
C LEU A 31 7.19 7.82 -2.16
N SER A 32 6.67 7.86 -3.39
CA SER A 32 7.48 8.10 -4.58
C SER A 32 8.12 9.50 -4.54
N THR A 33 9.13 9.71 -5.38
CA THR A 33 9.86 10.98 -5.45
C THR A 33 8.93 12.18 -5.65
N SER A 34 7.91 12.05 -6.49
CA SER A 34 6.90 13.09 -6.72
C SER A 34 6.08 13.39 -5.48
N SER A 35 5.69 12.36 -4.72
CA SER A 35 4.93 12.49 -3.48
C SER A 35 5.75 13.11 -2.37
N ILE A 36 7.03 12.74 -2.24
CA ILE A 36 7.96 13.36 -1.28
C ILE A 36 8.13 14.86 -1.62
N ALA A 37 8.28 15.21 -2.90
CA ALA A 37 8.33 16.61 -3.33
C ALA A 37 7.04 17.38 -3.02
N ALA A 38 5.91 16.67 -2.91
CA ALA A 38 4.61 17.19 -2.48
C ALA A 38 4.34 17.04 -0.97
N GLU A 39 5.38 16.82 -0.16
CA GLU A 39 5.33 16.70 1.31
C GLU A 39 4.62 15.46 1.86
N ALA A 40 4.64 14.32 1.14
CA ALA A 40 4.01 13.08 1.61
C ALA A 40 4.57 12.55 2.95
N ASP A 41 5.80 12.90 3.34
CA ASP A 41 6.34 12.58 4.67
C ASP A 41 5.55 13.27 5.79
N ARG A 42 5.15 14.52 5.61
CA ARG A 42 4.29 15.24 6.58
C ARG A 42 2.90 14.64 6.64
N LEU A 43 2.37 14.20 5.49
CA LEU A 43 1.10 13.49 5.43
C LEU A 43 1.18 12.18 6.21
N TRP A 44 2.27 11.42 6.05
CA TRP A 44 2.51 10.21 6.84
C TRP A 44 2.49 10.49 8.33
N GLU A 45 3.27 11.47 8.79
CA GLU A 45 3.36 11.85 10.21
C GLU A 45 1.99 12.25 10.79
N ALA A 46 1.15 12.93 10.00
CA ALA A 46 -0.19 13.30 10.41
C ALA A 46 -1.17 12.11 10.45
N LEU A 47 -1.03 11.15 9.52
CA LEU A 47 -1.91 9.99 9.41
C LEU A 47 -1.60 8.89 10.42
N GLU A 48 -0.34 8.73 10.82
CA GLU A 48 0.09 7.69 11.76
C GLU A 48 -0.72 7.67 13.07
N PRO A 49 -0.89 8.78 13.81
CA PRO A 49 -1.71 8.78 15.02
C PRO A 49 -3.21 8.56 14.73
N LEU A 50 -3.74 9.08 13.61
CA LEU A 50 -5.16 8.91 13.24
C LEU A 50 -5.47 7.47 12.86
N ALA A 51 -4.57 6.80 12.13
CA ALA A 51 -4.71 5.41 11.78
C ALA A 51 -4.74 4.54 13.04
N ALA A 52 -3.86 4.82 14.00
CA ALA A 52 -3.85 4.15 15.29
C ALA A 52 -5.16 4.38 16.08
N GLU A 53 -5.65 5.63 16.14
CA GLU A 53 -6.90 5.99 16.82
C GLU A 53 -8.11 5.27 16.23
N HIS A 54 -8.16 5.14 14.90
CA HIS A 54 -9.29 4.53 14.19
C HIS A 54 -9.12 3.03 13.92
N GLY A 55 -8.05 2.40 14.41
CA GLY A 55 -7.77 0.98 14.19
C GLY A 55 -7.51 0.63 12.72
N ALA A 56 -7.09 1.60 11.92
CA ALA A 56 -6.68 1.40 10.53
C ALA A 56 -5.21 0.96 10.43
N GLU A 57 -4.90 0.20 9.39
CA GLU A 57 -3.54 -0.12 9.01
C GLU A 57 -2.99 0.98 8.10
N LEU A 58 -1.73 1.39 8.33
CA LEU A 58 -1.04 2.38 7.52
C LEU A 58 0.17 1.74 6.85
N MET A 59 0.28 1.87 5.53
CA MET A 59 1.32 1.23 4.72
C MET A 59 2.00 2.23 3.79
N ARG A 60 3.33 2.19 3.73
CA ARG A 60 4.13 2.92 2.73
C ARG A 60 4.17 2.14 1.44
N VAL A 61 3.92 2.82 0.32
CA VAL A 61 4.04 2.23 -1.01
C VAL A 61 4.89 3.11 -1.92
N GLY A 62 5.35 2.53 -3.03
CA GLY A 62 5.90 3.31 -4.13
C GLY A 62 4.80 4.08 -4.85
N THR A 63 4.95 4.31 -6.16
CA THR A 63 3.96 5.09 -6.89
C THR A 63 2.60 4.38 -7.01
N LEU A 64 1.52 5.13 -6.81
CA LEU A 64 0.13 4.76 -7.12
C LEU A 64 -0.25 5.10 -8.58
N GLY A 65 0.69 5.62 -9.37
CA GLY A 65 0.46 5.98 -10.78
C GLY A 65 -0.34 7.27 -10.99
N LEU A 66 -0.56 8.05 -9.94
CA LEU A 66 -1.34 9.30 -9.92
C LEU A 66 -0.45 10.53 -9.67
N SER A 67 0.76 10.55 -10.24
CA SER A 67 1.80 11.55 -9.93
C SER A 67 1.40 13.02 -10.17
N TRP A 68 0.31 13.29 -10.90
CA TRP A 68 -0.23 14.64 -11.09
C TRP A 68 -1.21 15.09 -9.99
N LEU A 69 -1.56 14.20 -9.06
CA LEU A 69 -2.47 14.46 -7.92
C LEU A 69 -1.74 14.41 -6.57
N GLU A 70 -0.42 14.32 -6.57
CA GLU A 70 0.35 14.14 -5.34
C GLU A 70 0.19 15.32 -4.35
N PRO A 71 0.18 15.05 -3.03
CA PRO A 71 0.34 13.73 -2.41
C PRO A 71 -0.96 12.92 -2.43
N VAL A 72 -0.87 11.62 -2.79
CA VAL A 72 -2.05 10.73 -2.88
C VAL A 72 -2.02 9.59 -1.87
N VAL A 73 -3.20 9.26 -1.37
CA VAL A 73 -3.43 8.08 -0.52
C VAL A 73 -4.56 7.24 -1.10
N GLU A 74 -4.42 5.93 -1.00
CA GLU A 74 -5.49 4.98 -1.31
C GLU A 74 -6.03 4.40 0.00
N VAL A 75 -7.36 4.34 0.11
CA VAL A 75 -8.03 3.76 1.27
C VAL A 75 -8.82 2.54 0.81
N GLU A 76 -8.40 1.36 1.26
CA GLU A 76 -9.10 0.11 1.04
C GLU A 76 -9.87 -0.26 2.31
N ARG A 77 -11.18 -0.49 2.18
CA ARG A 77 -12.03 -0.89 3.29
C ARG A 77 -12.17 -2.41 3.35
N PRO A 78 -12.52 -2.98 4.53
CA PRO A 78 -12.74 -4.42 4.67
C PRO A 78 -13.82 -5.00 3.76
N ASP A 79 -14.79 -4.18 3.35
CA ASP A 79 -15.94 -4.55 2.53
C ASP A 79 -15.75 -4.34 1.02
N GLY A 80 -14.61 -3.76 0.60
CA GLY A 80 -14.38 -3.32 -0.78
C GLY A 80 -15.10 -2.02 -1.11
#